data_AF-A0A2E5LPW9-F1
#
_entry.id   AF-A0A2E5LPW9-F1
#
_cell.length_a   1.000
_cell.length_b   1.000
_cell.length_c   1.000
_cell.angle_alpha   90.00
_cell.angle_beta   90.00
_cell.angle_gamma   90.00
#
_symmetry.space_group_name_H-M   'P 1'
#
loop_
_entity.id
_entity.type
_entity.pdbx_description
1 polymer ?
#
loop_
_entity_poly.entity_id
_entity_poly.type
_entity_poly.pdbx_seq_one_letter_code
_entity_poly.pdbx_strand_id
1 'polypeptide(L)'
;MEDSRNFSEIEQLLQKVLELLGEDINRPGLARTPELWAKALLESTSGLTIDPSDQLTTSAEFGNDHEKVLGDMVIIDNISFVSTCEHHMKPVHGRVHIGYMLNANTTKVVGFSRLLKVVEVLTHRLQLQERLTQEIAQVIDSVLKPTGVIVVVHARHDCMIQEGSAELKSSVITTARKGLFAQRTDLEETFNKYLQLQIDSMRREE
;
A
#
# COMPACT_ATOMS: atom_id res chain seq x y z
N MET A 1 0.80 6.01 21.87
CA MET A 1 0.02 5.03 21.11
C MET A 1 -0.67 4.13 22.11
N GLU A 2 -1.79 4.58 22.64
CA GLU A 2 -2.70 3.80 23.46
C GLU A 2 -3.84 3.28 22.56
N ASP A 3 -3.53 2.36 21.64
CA ASP A 3 -4.56 1.38 21.27
C ASP A 3 -4.42 0.23 22.29
N SER A 4 -4.71 0.56 23.56
CA SER A 4 -4.54 -0.30 24.74
C SER A 4 -5.63 -1.35 24.86
N ARG A 5 -6.50 -1.45 23.87
CA ARG A 5 -7.55 -2.45 23.84
C ARG A 5 -6.92 -3.74 23.30
N ASN A 6 -6.63 -4.62 24.24
CA ASN A 6 -6.22 -6.01 24.04
C ASN A 6 -4.71 -6.28 23.92
N PHE A 7 -3.79 -5.31 24.11
CA PHE A 7 -2.35 -5.61 24.06
C PHE A 7 -1.97 -6.76 25.02
N SER A 8 -2.37 -6.65 26.29
CA SER A 8 -2.06 -7.67 27.30
C SER A 8 -2.73 -9.01 27.00
N GLU A 9 -3.93 -8.99 26.42
CA GLU A 9 -4.65 -10.20 26.01
C GLU A 9 -3.96 -10.88 24.82
N ILE A 10 -3.58 -10.11 23.79
CA ILE A 10 -2.82 -10.59 22.63
C ILE A 10 -1.49 -11.17 23.10
N GLU A 11 -0.74 -10.47 23.95
CA GLU A 11 0.53 -10.96 24.50
C GLU A 11 0.36 -12.33 25.19
N GLN A 12 -0.65 -12.48 26.06
CA GLN A 12 -0.95 -13.76 26.71
C GLN A 12 -1.30 -14.86 25.71
N LEU A 13 -2.09 -14.54 24.68
CA LEU A 13 -2.44 -15.49 23.62
C LEU A 13 -1.22 -15.90 22.80
N LEU A 14 -0.31 -14.97 22.48
CA LEU A 14 0.91 -15.28 21.73
C LEU A 14 1.90 -16.09 22.55
N GLN A 15 2.00 -15.85 23.86
CA GLN A 15 2.72 -16.75 24.76
C GLN A 15 2.13 -18.16 24.68
N LYS A 16 0.80 -18.28 24.69
CA LYS A 16 0.16 -19.59 24.58
C LYS A 16 0.44 -20.28 23.25
N VAL A 17 0.53 -19.53 22.16
CA VAL A 17 0.93 -20.06 20.85
C VAL A 17 2.34 -20.65 20.92
N LEU A 18 3.31 -19.97 21.54
CA LEU A 18 4.68 -20.50 21.69
C LEU A 18 4.70 -21.83 22.47
N GLU A 19 3.95 -21.91 23.58
CA GLU A 19 3.82 -23.15 24.36
C GLU A 19 3.23 -24.29 23.51
N LEU A 20 2.19 -24.00 22.72
CA LEU A 20 1.53 -24.98 21.85
C LEU A 20 2.40 -25.42 20.67
N LEU A 21 3.34 -24.59 20.23
CA LEU A 21 4.37 -24.95 19.27
C LEU A 21 5.48 -25.82 19.88
N GLY A 22 5.48 -26.02 21.20
CA GLY A 22 6.46 -26.83 21.93
C GLY A 22 7.72 -26.08 22.35
N GLU A 23 7.71 -24.73 22.30
CA GLU A 23 8.83 -23.92 22.76
C GLU A 23 8.85 -23.79 24.29
N ASP A 24 10.06 -23.67 24.86
CA ASP A 24 10.24 -23.28 26.27
C ASP A 24 10.18 -21.75 26.41
N ILE A 25 9.05 -21.25 26.89
CA ILE A 25 8.83 -19.80 27.11
C ILE A 25 9.80 -19.19 28.14
N ASN A 26 10.44 -19.99 28.98
CA ASN A 26 11.38 -19.51 30.00
C ASN A 26 12.80 -19.34 29.43
N ARG A 27 13.06 -19.77 28.18
CA ARG A 27 14.39 -19.59 27.60
C ARG A 27 14.70 -18.11 27.40
N PRO A 28 15.92 -17.63 27.71
CA PRO A 28 16.25 -16.20 27.67
C PRO A 28 15.93 -15.51 26.34
N GLY A 29 16.00 -16.24 25.22
CA GLY A 29 15.70 -15.71 23.88
C GLY A 29 14.21 -15.51 23.58
N LEU A 30 13.28 -16.09 24.35
CA LEU A 30 11.83 -15.92 24.16
C LEU A 30 11.14 -15.09 25.23
N ALA A 31 11.85 -14.73 26.30
CA ALA A 31 11.29 -14.03 27.45
C ALA A 31 10.51 -12.75 27.08
N ARG A 32 10.87 -12.11 25.95
CA ARG A 32 10.19 -10.91 25.42
C ARG A 32 9.49 -11.13 24.09
N THR A 33 9.48 -12.36 23.56
CA THR A 33 8.87 -12.63 22.24
C THR A 33 7.38 -12.35 22.21
N PRO A 34 6.56 -12.72 23.21
CA PRO A 34 5.13 -12.38 23.22
C PRO A 34 4.89 -10.86 23.14
N GLU A 35 5.61 -10.08 23.95
CA GLU A 35 5.55 -8.61 23.97
C GLU A 35 5.90 -8.02 22.59
N LEU A 36 7.04 -8.42 22.02
CA LEU A 36 7.53 -7.92 20.74
C LEU A 36 6.64 -8.34 19.58
N TRP A 37 6.13 -9.56 19.61
CA TRP A 37 5.23 -10.09 18.59
C TRP A 37 3.88 -9.37 18.63
N ALA A 38 3.32 -9.12 19.81
CA ALA A 38 2.10 -8.33 19.96
C ALA A 38 2.28 -6.91 19.41
N LYS A 39 3.40 -6.25 19.72
CA LYS A 39 3.73 -4.93 19.17
C LYS A 39 3.79 -4.94 17.65
N ALA A 40 4.50 -5.89 17.07
CA ALA A 40 4.64 -6.01 15.62
C ALA A 40 3.29 -6.24 14.93
N LEU A 41 2.40 -7.07 15.51
CA LEU A 41 1.05 -7.31 14.97
C LEU A 41 0.19 -6.05 15.00
N LEU A 42 0.21 -5.29 16.10
CA LEU A 42 -0.57 -4.07 16.21
C LEU A 42 -0.03 -2.97 15.29
N GLU A 43 1.28 -2.88 15.12
CA GLU A 43 1.91 -1.94 14.18
C GLU A 43 1.54 -2.27 12.73
N SER A 44 1.66 -3.54 12.32
CA SER A 44 1.34 -3.99 10.97
C SER A 44 -0.15 -3.96 10.63
N THR A 45 -1.02 -3.77 11.64
CA THR A 45 -2.48 -3.64 11.50
C THR A 45 -3.02 -2.29 11.97
N SER A 46 -2.13 -1.31 12.19
CA SER A 46 -2.48 0.03 12.69
C SER A 46 -3.44 0.81 11.78
N GLY A 47 -3.52 0.45 10.49
CA GLY A 47 -4.42 1.05 9.51
C GLY A 47 -5.87 0.56 9.57
N LEU A 48 -6.20 -0.45 10.40
CA LEU A 48 -7.55 -1.01 10.50
C LEU A 48 -8.59 0.01 11.01
N THR A 49 -8.18 0.93 11.88
CA THR A 49 -9.07 1.91 12.53
C THR A 49 -9.01 3.29 11.90
N ILE A 50 -8.28 3.44 10.80
CA ILE A 50 -8.04 4.73 10.12
C ILE A 50 -8.79 4.73 8.78
N ASP A 51 -9.62 5.74 8.53
CA ASP A 51 -10.18 5.97 7.19
C ASP A 51 -9.07 6.53 6.27
N PRO A 52 -8.72 5.86 5.17
CA PRO A 52 -7.71 6.36 4.23
C PRO A 52 -8.12 7.68 3.57
N SER A 53 -9.43 7.95 3.44
CA SER A 53 -9.96 9.17 2.82
C SER A 53 -9.56 10.42 3.60
N ASP A 54 -9.46 10.31 4.93
CA ASP A 54 -9.07 11.41 5.81
C ASP A 54 -7.67 11.94 5.49
N GLN A 55 -6.79 11.08 4.94
CA GLN A 55 -5.44 11.49 4.56
C GLN A 55 -5.42 12.50 3.41
N LEU A 56 -6.46 12.51 2.57
CA LEU A 56 -6.59 13.38 1.40
C LEU A 56 -7.46 14.62 1.64
N THR A 57 -8.07 14.77 2.82
CA THR A 57 -8.98 15.89 3.13
C THR A 57 -8.29 17.25 3.18
N THR A 58 -7.01 17.28 3.56
CA THR A 58 -6.18 18.50 3.53
C THR A 58 -5.52 18.64 2.16
N SER A 59 -6.23 19.25 1.21
CA SER A 59 -5.71 19.60 -0.11
C SER A 59 -5.16 21.02 -0.13
N ALA A 60 -4.06 21.24 -0.85
CA ALA A 60 -3.70 22.60 -1.26
C ALA A 60 -4.52 22.95 -2.51
N GLU A 61 -5.09 24.15 -2.56
CA GLU A 61 -5.71 24.63 -3.79
C GLU A 61 -4.59 25.01 -4.78
N PHE A 62 -4.69 24.51 -6.00
CA PHE A 62 -3.96 25.10 -7.11
C PHE A 62 -4.49 26.53 -7.26
N GLY A 63 -3.59 27.51 -7.16
CA GLY A 63 -3.92 28.89 -7.50
C GLY A 63 -4.25 29.05 -8.98
N ASN A 64 -4.16 30.28 -9.49
CA ASN A 64 -4.58 30.66 -10.85
C ASN A 64 -3.85 29.94 -12.02
N ASP A 65 -2.90 29.05 -11.77
CA ASP A 65 -2.18 28.27 -12.80
C ASP A 65 -2.87 26.95 -13.20
N HIS A 66 -4.00 26.62 -12.57
CA HIS A 66 -4.74 25.38 -12.81
C HIS A 66 -5.13 25.13 -14.28
N GLU A 67 -5.47 26.18 -15.04
CA GLU A 67 -5.83 26.07 -16.46
C GLU A 67 -4.66 25.60 -17.34
N LYS A 68 -3.40 25.79 -16.92
CA LYS A 68 -2.20 25.45 -17.71
C LYS A 68 -1.83 23.98 -17.69
N VAL A 69 -2.36 23.21 -16.73
CA VAL A 69 -2.03 21.79 -16.50
C VAL A 69 -3.25 20.89 -16.70
N LEU A 70 -4.32 21.43 -17.28
CA LEU A 70 -5.55 20.70 -17.52
C LEU A 70 -5.33 19.57 -18.53
N GLY A 71 -5.68 18.34 -18.14
CA GLY A 71 -5.49 17.17 -18.99
C GLY A 71 -4.08 16.59 -18.96
N ASP A 72 -3.19 17.13 -18.11
CA ASP A 72 -1.89 16.50 -17.84
C ASP A 72 -2.04 15.30 -16.90
N MET A 73 -1.13 14.34 -17.08
CA MET A 73 -1.00 13.16 -16.22
C MET A 73 -0.01 13.47 -15.09
N VAL A 74 -0.46 13.28 -13.85
CA VAL A 74 0.41 13.29 -12.68
C VAL A 74 0.77 11.85 -12.32
N ILE A 75 2.06 11.56 -12.17
CA ILE A 75 2.57 10.23 -11.82
C ILE A 75 3.35 10.33 -10.51
N ILE A 76 3.02 9.45 -9.58
CA ILE A 76 3.83 9.15 -8.40
C ILE A 76 4.19 7.67 -8.49
N ASP A 77 5.46 7.36 -8.62
CA ASP A 77 5.95 6.00 -8.75
C ASP A 77 6.81 5.59 -7.55
N ASN A 78 7.10 4.29 -7.49
CA ASN A 78 8.07 3.71 -6.55
C ASN A 78 7.72 3.93 -5.05
N ILE A 79 6.43 3.96 -4.72
CA ILE A 79 5.96 4.03 -3.34
C ILE A 79 6.17 2.66 -2.69
N SER A 80 7.25 2.51 -1.93
CA SER A 80 7.60 1.24 -1.29
C SER A 80 6.70 0.96 -0.09
N PHE A 81 6.29 -0.29 0.08
CA PHE A 81 5.46 -0.71 1.22
C PHE A 81 5.79 -2.13 1.69
N VAL A 82 5.40 -2.40 2.93
CA VAL A 82 5.28 -3.74 3.49
C VAL A 82 3.85 -3.90 4.00
N SER A 83 3.19 -4.98 3.64
CA SER A 83 1.84 -5.33 4.10
C SER A 83 1.81 -6.74 4.66
N THR A 84 0.67 -7.17 5.19
CA THR A 84 0.47 -8.52 5.74
C THR A 84 -0.58 -9.25 4.93
N CYS A 85 -0.23 -10.38 4.32
CA CYS A 85 -1.17 -11.23 3.58
C CYS A 85 -2.21 -11.80 4.55
N GLU A 86 -3.50 -11.56 4.27
CA GLU A 86 -4.58 -11.99 5.16
C GLU A 86 -4.73 -13.51 5.30
N HIS A 87 -4.27 -14.28 4.31
CA HIS A 87 -4.40 -15.74 4.32
C HIS A 87 -3.43 -16.44 5.28
N HIS A 88 -2.21 -15.91 5.39
CA HIS A 88 -1.11 -16.61 6.08
C HIS A 88 -0.42 -15.74 7.13
N MET A 89 -0.86 -14.48 7.31
CA MET A 89 -0.23 -13.52 8.21
C MET A 89 1.26 -13.31 7.93
N LYS A 90 1.66 -13.42 6.66
CA LYS A 90 3.05 -13.28 6.20
C LYS A 90 3.28 -11.96 5.46
N PRO A 91 4.51 -11.42 5.49
CA PRO A 91 4.81 -10.18 4.81
C PRO A 91 4.58 -10.23 3.29
N VAL A 92 4.17 -9.09 2.75
CA VAL A 92 4.10 -8.79 1.33
C VAL A 92 4.93 -7.53 1.09
N HIS A 93 5.97 -7.65 0.29
CA HIS A 93 6.91 -6.56 0.00
C HIS A 93 6.70 -6.06 -1.42
N GLY A 94 6.45 -4.77 -1.59
CA GLY A 94 6.14 -4.27 -2.93
C GLY A 94 6.27 -2.76 -3.12
N ARG A 95 5.82 -2.35 -4.29
CA ARG A 95 5.76 -0.96 -4.73
C ARG A 95 4.39 -0.65 -5.30
N VAL A 96 3.91 0.55 -5.02
CA VAL A 96 2.72 1.14 -5.63
C VAL A 96 3.16 2.25 -6.58
N HIS A 97 2.51 2.29 -7.74
CA HIS A 97 2.63 3.34 -8.73
C HIS A 97 1.23 3.90 -9.00
N ILE A 98 1.09 5.22 -9.00
CA ILE A 98 -0.19 5.93 -9.09
C ILE A 98 -0.08 6.95 -10.22
N GLY A 99 -1.05 6.93 -11.13
CA GLY A 99 -1.25 7.96 -12.14
C GLY A 99 -2.67 8.54 -12.05
N TYR A 100 -2.83 9.85 -12.15
CA TYR A 100 -4.16 10.46 -12.26
C TYR A 100 -4.17 11.67 -13.20
N MET A 101 -5.33 11.93 -13.80
CA MET A 101 -5.54 13.02 -14.77
C MET A 101 -6.20 14.22 -14.10
N LEU A 102 -5.57 15.40 -14.22
CA LEU A 102 -6.15 16.65 -13.74
C LEU A 102 -7.33 17.07 -14.61
N ASN A 103 -8.33 17.70 -14.01
CA ASN A 103 -9.56 18.13 -14.68
C ASN A 103 -9.97 19.54 -14.23
N ALA A 104 -10.85 20.19 -14.99
CA ALA A 104 -11.18 21.61 -14.77
C ALA A 104 -11.82 21.88 -13.40
N ASN A 105 -12.41 20.85 -12.80
CA ASN A 105 -13.03 20.89 -11.47
C ASN A 105 -12.10 20.36 -10.36
N THR A 106 -10.94 19.78 -10.70
CA THR A 106 -9.94 19.28 -9.74
C THR A 106 -8.99 20.40 -9.34
N THR A 107 -9.51 21.47 -8.72
CA THR A 107 -8.69 22.58 -8.18
C THR A 107 -7.79 22.17 -7.00
N LYS A 108 -7.92 20.92 -6.54
CA LYS A 108 -7.22 20.36 -5.40
C LYS A 108 -6.09 19.48 -5.89
N VAL A 109 -4.85 19.93 -5.69
CA VAL A 109 -3.70 19.04 -5.77
C VAL A 109 -3.31 18.66 -4.36
N VAL A 110 -3.30 17.35 -4.12
CA VAL A 110 -2.85 16.84 -2.85
C VAL A 110 -1.34 16.79 -2.87
N GLY A 111 -0.72 17.29 -1.80
CA GLY A 111 0.71 17.10 -1.60
C GLY A 111 1.05 15.61 -1.65
N PHE A 112 2.11 15.26 -2.39
CA PHE A 112 2.54 13.88 -2.63
C PHE A 112 2.62 13.04 -1.34
N SER A 113 3.03 13.65 -0.22
CA SER A 113 3.12 13.01 1.09
C SER A 113 1.79 12.45 1.62
N ARG A 114 0.63 12.93 1.15
CA ARG A 114 -0.67 12.39 1.55
C ARG A 114 -1.06 11.14 0.77
N LEU A 115 -0.69 11.04 -0.51
CA LEU A 115 -0.90 9.81 -1.27
C LEU A 115 -0.06 8.67 -0.70
N LEU A 116 1.16 8.97 -0.24
CA LEU A 116 1.98 8.02 0.52
C LEU A 116 1.25 7.52 1.78
N LYS A 117 0.61 8.43 2.53
CA LYS A 117 -0.17 8.08 3.73
C LYS A 117 -1.40 7.22 3.43
N VAL A 118 -2.07 7.42 2.28
CA VAL A 118 -3.17 6.54 1.86
C VAL A 118 -2.65 5.12 1.66
N VAL A 119 -1.52 4.97 0.94
CA VAL A 119 -0.87 3.67 0.75
C VAL A 119 -0.50 3.07 2.10
N GLU A 120 0.18 3.82 2.96
CA GLU A 120 0.60 3.38 4.31
C GLU A 120 -0.57 2.85 5.15
N VAL A 121 -1.66 3.61 5.25
CA VAL A 121 -2.87 3.22 5.99
C VAL A 121 -3.47 1.93 5.44
N LEU A 122 -3.56 1.79 4.12
CA LEU A 122 -4.13 0.60 3.50
C LEU A 122 -3.21 -0.62 3.60
N THR A 123 -1.89 -0.41 3.60
CA THR A 123 -0.90 -1.50 3.69
C THR A 123 -0.71 -2.00 5.12
N HIS A 124 -0.95 -1.17 6.14
CA HIS A 124 -1.00 -1.59 7.55
C HIS A 124 -2.34 -2.23 7.92
N ARG A 125 -2.80 -3.16 7.09
CA ARG A 125 -3.99 -3.99 7.29
C ARG A 125 -3.65 -5.43 6.86
N LEU A 126 -4.53 -6.35 7.20
CA LEU A 126 -4.55 -7.66 6.55
C LEU A 126 -5.13 -7.47 5.14
N GLN A 127 -4.38 -7.86 4.12
CA GLN A 127 -4.68 -7.50 2.74
C GLN A 127 -4.61 -8.65 1.74
N LEU A 128 -5.39 -8.46 0.67
CA LEU A 128 -5.17 -9.06 -0.66
C LEU A 128 -4.65 -7.99 -1.59
N GLN A 129 -3.67 -8.32 -2.44
CA GLN A 129 -3.05 -7.33 -3.32
C GLN A 129 -4.06 -6.72 -4.31
N GLU A 130 -4.98 -7.52 -4.82
CA GLU A 130 -6.06 -7.10 -5.70
C GLU A 130 -6.97 -6.08 -5.01
N ARG A 131 -7.32 -6.33 -3.75
CA ARG A 131 -8.15 -5.43 -2.94
C ARG A 131 -7.41 -4.13 -2.65
N LEU A 132 -6.18 -4.21 -2.16
CA LEU A 132 -5.30 -3.06 -1.91
C LEU A 132 -5.23 -2.14 -3.13
N THR A 133 -5.00 -2.72 -4.32
CA THR A 133 -4.89 -1.96 -5.57
C THR A 133 -6.17 -1.19 -5.89
N GLN A 134 -7.33 -1.85 -5.73
CA GLN A 134 -8.63 -1.23 -5.96
C GLN A 134 -8.97 -0.17 -4.92
N GLU A 135 -8.67 -0.41 -3.64
CA GLU A 135 -8.92 0.53 -2.54
C GLU A 135 -8.14 1.82 -2.74
N ILE A 136 -6.86 1.76 -3.09
CA ILE A 136 -6.04 2.95 -3.37
C ILE A 136 -6.68 3.76 -4.51
N ALA A 137 -7.02 3.12 -5.63
CA ALA A 137 -7.65 3.80 -6.77
C ALA A 137 -9.00 4.43 -6.37
N GLN A 138 -9.80 3.72 -5.57
CA GLN A 138 -11.12 4.17 -5.14
C GLN A 138 -11.05 5.37 -4.18
N VAL A 139 -10.11 5.38 -3.24
CA VAL A 139 -9.90 6.51 -2.31
C VAL A 139 -9.50 7.76 -3.09
N ILE A 140 -8.56 7.63 -4.03
CA ILE A 140 -8.12 8.76 -4.87
C ILE A 140 -9.26 9.28 -5.74
N ASP A 141 -9.98 8.38 -6.41
CA ASP A 141 -11.10 8.72 -7.30
C ASP A 141 -12.23 9.44 -6.54
N SER A 142 -12.60 8.92 -5.36
CA SER A 142 -13.71 9.47 -4.58
C SER A 142 -13.40 10.83 -3.95
N VAL A 143 -12.18 11.05 -3.45
CA VAL A 143 -11.80 12.28 -2.76
C VAL A 143 -11.36 13.37 -3.75
N LEU A 144 -10.54 13.03 -4.74
CA LEU A 144 -9.96 14.01 -5.67
C LEU A 144 -10.80 14.22 -6.92
N LYS A 145 -11.66 13.24 -7.25
CA LYS A 145 -12.52 13.27 -8.44
C LYS A 145 -11.74 13.66 -9.71
N PRO A 146 -10.60 13.00 -10.01
CA PRO A 146 -9.86 13.24 -11.24
C PRO A 146 -10.68 12.76 -12.45
N THR A 147 -10.28 13.10 -13.67
CA THR A 147 -10.95 12.52 -14.86
C THR A 147 -10.64 11.02 -15.00
N GLY A 148 -9.57 10.55 -14.38
CA GLY A 148 -9.23 9.13 -14.29
C GLY A 148 -8.06 8.89 -13.35
N VAL A 149 -7.98 7.67 -12.84
CA VAL A 149 -6.85 7.18 -12.02
C VAL A 149 -6.44 5.79 -12.50
N ILE A 150 -5.15 5.51 -12.44
CA ILE A 150 -4.55 4.19 -12.59
C ILE A 150 -3.65 3.93 -11.38
N VAL A 151 -3.73 2.71 -10.85
CA VAL A 151 -2.87 2.23 -9.77
C VAL A 151 -2.31 0.89 -10.20
N VAL A 152 -0.99 0.75 -10.10
CA VAL A 152 -0.28 -0.51 -10.31
C VAL A 152 0.45 -0.88 -9.04
N VAL A 153 0.22 -2.09 -8.55
CA VAL A 153 0.95 -2.66 -7.41
C VAL A 153 1.78 -3.83 -7.90
N HIS A 154 3.07 -3.82 -7.59
CA HIS A 154 4.01 -4.90 -7.88
C HIS A 154 4.61 -5.40 -6.57
N ALA A 155 4.35 -6.64 -6.20
CA ALA A 155 4.80 -7.17 -4.91
C ALA A 155 5.23 -8.63 -4.96
N ARG A 156 6.04 -9.00 -3.98
CA ARG A 156 6.44 -10.37 -3.64
C ARG A 156 5.76 -10.78 -2.35
N HIS A 157 5.38 -12.05 -2.29
CA HIS A 157 4.59 -12.61 -1.20
C HIS A 157 5.40 -13.69 -0.49
N ASP A 158 5.75 -13.47 0.77
CA ASP A 158 6.56 -14.44 1.52
C ASP A 158 5.80 -15.75 1.76
N CYS A 159 4.46 -15.70 1.75
CA CYS A 159 3.64 -16.91 1.78
C CYS A 159 3.84 -17.82 0.57
N MET A 160 4.19 -17.27 -0.59
CA MET A 160 4.46 -18.09 -1.78
C MET A 160 5.86 -18.73 -1.72
N ILE A 161 6.82 -18.01 -1.12
CA ILE A 161 8.22 -18.41 -1.04
C ILE A 161 8.43 -19.47 0.04
N GLN A 162 7.96 -19.21 1.26
CA GLN A 162 8.24 -20.05 2.41
C GLN A 162 7.51 -21.39 2.36
N GLU A 163 6.33 -21.44 1.73
CA GLU A 163 5.57 -22.68 1.52
C GLU A 163 6.05 -23.47 0.28
N GLY A 164 7.09 -23.01 -0.41
CA GLY A 164 7.67 -23.69 -1.59
C GLY A 164 6.79 -23.67 -2.84
N SER A 165 5.69 -22.91 -2.83
CA SER A 165 4.72 -22.85 -3.92
C SER A 165 5.17 -22.00 -5.12
N ALA A 166 6.22 -21.19 -4.99
CA ALA A 166 6.73 -20.34 -6.06
C ALA A 166 8.25 -20.15 -6.03
N GLU A 167 8.82 -19.78 -7.18
CA GLU A 167 10.24 -19.42 -7.29
C GLU A 167 10.56 -18.13 -6.52
N LEU A 168 11.77 -18.05 -5.97
CA LEU A 168 12.29 -16.88 -5.22
C LEU A 168 12.19 -15.55 -5.98
N LYS A 169 12.10 -15.59 -7.33
CA LYS A 169 12.01 -14.42 -8.20
C LYS A 169 10.58 -14.09 -8.62
N SER A 170 9.60 -14.91 -8.24
CA SER A 170 8.19 -14.66 -8.57
C SER A 170 7.68 -13.37 -7.93
N SER A 171 6.79 -12.69 -8.64
CA SER A 171 6.15 -11.47 -8.18
C SER A 171 4.79 -11.33 -8.87
N VAL A 172 3.88 -10.63 -8.22
CA VAL A 172 2.51 -10.43 -8.69
C VAL A 172 2.32 -8.96 -9.01
N ILE A 173 1.71 -8.68 -10.16
CA ILE A 173 1.34 -7.33 -10.59
C ILE A 173 -0.19 -7.26 -10.65
N THR A 174 -0.76 -6.24 -10.04
CA THR A 174 -2.19 -5.95 -10.06
C THR A 174 -2.42 -4.51 -10.49
N THR A 175 -3.47 -4.28 -11.26
CA THR A 175 -3.79 -2.96 -11.80
C THR A 175 -5.26 -2.60 -11.52
N ALA A 176 -5.51 -1.38 -11.05
CA ALA A 176 -6.84 -0.81 -10.92
C ALA A 176 -6.94 0.46 -11.78
N ARG A 177 -8.05 0.62 -12.49
CA ARG A 177 -8.30 1.74 -13.41
C ARG A 177 -9.69 2.30 -13.13
N LYS A 178 -9.82 3.63 -13.12
CA LYS A 178 -11.11 4.35 -13.08
C LYS A 178 -11.09 5.52 -14.06
N GLY A 179 -12.28 6.00 -14.41
CA GLY A 179 -12.45 7.13 -15.34
C GLY A 179 -11.77 6.88 -16.69
N LEU A 180 -11.05 7.89 -17.20
CA LEU A 180 -10.40 7.80 -18.52
C LEU A 180 -9.45 6.61 -18.66
N PHE A 181 -8.69 6.24 -17.62
CA PHE A 181 -7.79 5.08 -17.69
C PHE A 181 -8.53 3.75 -17.90
N ALA A 182 -9.81 3.64 -17.54
CA ALA A 182 -10.62 2.45 -17.83
C ALA A 182 -11.18 2.45 -19.27
N GLN A 183 -11.19 3.60 -19.96
CA GLN A 183 -11.78 3.79 -21.28
C GLN A 183 -10.73 3.91 -22.39
N ARG A 184 -9.51 4.34 -22.03
CA ARG A 184 -8.45 4.72 -22.95
C ARG A 184 -7.18 3.92 -22.68
N THR A 185 -6.93 2.93 -23.53
CA THR A 185 -5.72 2.10 -23.48
C THR A 185 -4.46 2.89 -23.75
N ASP A 186 -4.52 3.94 -24.58
CA ASP A 186 -3.37 4.78 -24.90
C ASP A 186 -2.82 5.55 -23.68
N LEU A 187 -3.69 5.93 -22.73
CA LEU A 187 -3.26 6.54 -21.47
C LEU A 187 -2.56 5.52 -20.56
N GLU A 188 -3.08 4.30 -20.47
CA GLU A 188 -2.45 3.21 -19.74
C GLU A 188 -1.09 2.85 -20.34
N GLU A 189 -0.98 2.73 -21.66
CA GLU A 189 0.29 2.51 -22.34
C GLU A 189 1.31 3.62 -22.07
N THR A 190 0.85 4.88 -22.06
CA THR A 190 1.69 6.03 -21.75
C THR A 190 2.20 5.96 -20.31
N PHE A 191 1.33 5.65 -19.35
CA PHE A 191 1.72 5.44 -17.95
C PHE A 191 2.74 4.30 -17.81
N ASN A 192 2.49 3.15 -18.45
CA ASN A 192 3.39 2.00 -18.42
C ASN A 192 4.76 2.30 -19.04
N LYS A 193 4.82 3.11 -20.10
CA LYS A 193 6.09 3.58 -20.70
C LYS A 193 6.89 4.41 -19.69
N TYR A 194 6.26 5.32 -18.95
CA TYR A 194 6.95 6.07 -17.91
C TYR A 194 7.52 5.16 -16.82
N LEU A 195 6.77 4.14 -16.39
CA LEU A 195 7.26 3.18 -15.41
C LEU A 195 8.46 2.37 -15.92
N GLN A 196 8.45 1.95 -17.19
CA GLN A 196 9.56 1.20 -17.79
C GLN A 196 10.84 2.04 -17.90
N LEU A 197 10.71 3.31 -18.30
CA LEU A 197 11.86 4.23 -18.41
C LEU A 197 12.61 4.38 -17.07
N GLN A 198 11.88 4.33 -15.94
CA GLN A 198 12.45 4.42 -14.60
C GLN A 198 13.07 3.10 -14.12
N ILE A 199 12.45 1.95 -14.45
CA ILE A 199 13.04 0.64 -14.13
C ILE A 199 14.38 0.46 -14.86
N ASP A 200 14.47 0.94 -16.10
CA ASP A 200 15.69 0.85 -16.89
C ASP A 200 16.75 1.89 -16.49
N SER A 201 16.39 3.01 -15.86
CA SER A 201 17.38 3.95 -15.30
C SER A 201 17.97 3.40 -13.99
N MET A 202 17.12 2.88 -13.09
CA MET A 202 17.58 2.31 -11.80
C MET A 202 18.48 1.09 -11.98
N ARG A 203 18.22 0.22 -12.97
CA ARG A 203 19.09 -0.93 -13.30
C ARG A 203 20.46 -0.55 -13.86
N ARG A 204 20.67 0.70 -14.27
CA ARG A 204 21.96 1.20 -14.76
C ARG A 204 22.81 1.83 -13.65
N GLU A 205 22.22 2.05 -12.48
CA GLU A 205 22.89 2.63 -11.30
C GLU A 205 23.30 1.57 -10.25
N GLU A 206 22.84 0.33 -10.41
CA GLU A 206 23.28 -0.88 -9.66
C GLU A 206 24.41 -1.63 -10.39
#